data_AF-A0A959ZEK3-F1
#
_entry.id   AF-A0A959ZEK3-F1
#
_cell.length_a   1.000
_cell.length_b   1.000
_cell.length_c   1.000
_cell.angle_alpha   90.00
_cell.angle_beta   90.00
_cell.angle_gamma   90.00
#
_symmetry.space_group_name_H-M   'P 1'
#
loop_
_entity.id
_entity.type
_entity.pdbx_description
1 polymer ?
#
loop_
_entity_poly.entity_id
_entity_poly.type
_entity_poly.pdbx_seq_one_letter_code
_entity_poly.pdbx_strand_id
1 'polypeptide(L)'
;MSEPRRDNRWWGWGDPAEPVELGPAAERLLAEREIATIDGSTAPQIDEVKIPEARPLAERVLDAAGKENVFTGHEDRVRHANGQNYLDLMSLRAGRLEQAPDAVVVPENADRVLAVLEACADSGVAVVPFGGGSSVVGGVTPLRGEHETVISLDLAALREISVDETSLTARLGAGLRGPEAERLLGERGYTLGHFPQSFEYA
;
A
#
# COMPACT_ATOMS: atom_id res chain seq x y z
N MET A 1 -12.08 7.03 0.59
CA MET A 1 -11.46 7.18 1.92
C MET A 1 -10.58 8.39 1.84
N SER A 2 -10.60 9.27 2.85
CA SER A 2 -9.77 10.48 2.91
C SER A 2 -8.47 10.28 3.68
N GLU A 3 -8.19 9.05 4.12
CA GLU A 3 -7.01 8.68 4.92
C GLU A 3 -6.32 7.47 4.30
N PRO A 4 -5.01 7.27 4.55
CA PRO A 4 -4.28 6.09 4.10
C PRO A 4 -4.85 4.79 4.68
N ARG A 5 -4.75 3.69 3.94
CA ARG A 5 -5.30 2.39 4.38
C ARG A 5 -4.52 1.81 5.57
N ARG A 6 -5.27 1.28 6.54
CA ARG A 6 -4.74 0.60 7.74
C ARG A 6 -5.42 -0.74 8.02
N ASP A 7 -6.15 -1.26 7.04
CA ASP A 7 -7.01 -2.45 7.14
C ASP A 7 -6.25 -3.78 6.98
N ASN A 8 -4.97 -3.74 6.59
CA ASN A 8 -4.11 -4.91 6.49
C ASN A 8 -3.15 -5.04 7.68
N ARG A 9 -2.66 -6.27 7.90
CA ARG A 9 -1.56 -6.55 8.81
C ARG A 9 -0.33 -5.77 8.33
N TRP A 10 0.24 -4.92 9.17
CA TRP A 10 1.33 -4.04 8.73
C TRP A 10 2.69 -4.75 8.63
N TRP A 11 2.91 -5.85 9.37
CA TRP A 11 4.17 -6.62 9.41
C TRP A 11 4.10 -7.93 8.60
N GLY A 12 3.05 -8.15 7.82
CA GLY A 12 2.80 -9.40 7.13
C GLY A 12 1.57 -9.35 6.23
N TRP A 13 1.23 -10.50 5.65
CA TRP A 13 0.04 -10.65 4.82
C TRP A 13 -1.22 -10.96 5.67
N GLY A 14 -2.38 -10.55 5.17
CA GLY A 14 -3.69 -10.95 5.71
C GLY A 14 -4.31 -9.95 6.69
N ASP A 15 -5.49 -10.33 7.20
CA ASP A 15 -6.23 -9.57 8.21
C ASP A 15 -5.54 -9.72 9.59
N PRO A 16 -5.27 -8.61 10.31
CA PRO A 16 -4.76 -8.68 11.68
C PRO A 16 -5.75 -9.37 12.65
N ALA A 17 -7.05 -9.37 12.38
CA ALA A 17 -8.09 -10.02 13.18
C ALA A 17 -8.20 -11.53 12.93
N GLU A 18 -7.62 -12.04 11.83
CA GLU A 18 -7.61 -13.47 11.48
C GLU A 18 -6.18 -14.04 11.50
N PRO A 19 -5.59 -14.28 12.68
CA PRO A 19 -4.28 -14.92 12.76
C PRO A 19 -4.33 -16.36 12.25
N VAL A 20 -3.34 -16.73 11.43
CA VAL A 20 -3.16 -18.11 10.97
C VAL A 20 -2.25 -18.84 11.95
N GLU A 21 -2.75 -19.93 12.51
CA GLU A 21 -1.99 -20.84 13.36
C GLU A 21 -1.61 -22.13 12.62
N LEU A 22 -0.49 -22.73 13.01
CA LEU A 22 -0.08 -24.02 12.49
C LEU A 22 -0.95 -25.11 13.09
N GLY A 23 -1.79 -25.75 12.29
CA GLY A 23 -2.56 -26.91 12.71
C GLY A 23 -1.69 -28.19 12.79
N PRO A 24 -2.17 -29.26 13.46
CA PRO A 24 -1.39 -30.48 13.68
C PRO A 24 -0.87 -31.16 12.41
N ALA A 25 -1.58 -31.01 11.28
CA ALA A 25 -1.13 -31.55 10.00
C ALA A 25 0.07 -30.78 9.42
N ALA A 26 0.10 -29.45 9.57
CA ALA A 26 1.20 -28.62 9.15
C ALA A 26 2.44 -28.89 10.02
N GLU A 27 2.26 -29.03 11.34
CA GLU A 27 3.35 -29.39 12.27
C GLU A 27 3.99 -30.74 11.89
N ARG A 28 3.17 -31.76 11.60
CA ARG A 28 3.69 -33.05 11.13
C ARG A 28 4.48 -32.92 9.84
N LEU A 29 3.96 -32.17 8.85
CA LEU A 29 4.65 -31.93 7.59
C LEU A 29 6.02 -31.27 7.81
N LEU A 30 6.10 -30.28 8.70
CA LEU A 30 7.38 -29.60 9.02
C LEU A 30 8.36 -30.56 9.70
N ALA A 31 7.88 -31.37 10.66
CA ALA A 31 8.70 -32.35 11.35
C ALA A 31 9.25 -33.43 10.40
N GLU A 32 8.44 -33.94 9.46
CA GLU A 32 8.86 -34.89 8.41
C GLU A 32 9.92 -34.30 7.47
N ARG A 33 9.99 -32.98 7.36
CA ARG A 33 11.00 -32.26 6.57
C ARG A 33 12.20 -31.81 7.41
N GLU A 34 12.28 -32.23 8.67
CA GLU A 34 13.33 -31.85 9.62
C GLU A 34 13.42 -30.31 9.82
N ILE A 35 12.31 -29.59 9.60
CA ILE A 35 12.22 -28.16 9.84
C ILE A 35 11.82 -27.93 11.29
N ALA A 36 12.76 -27.42 12.09
CA ALA A 36 12.49 -27.06 13.48
C ALA A 36 11.55 -25.85 13.57
N THR A 37 10.55 -25.95 14.44
CA THR A 37 9.78 -24.80 14.88
C THR A 37 10.57 -24.05 15.96
N ILE A 38 10.48 -22.72 15.95
CA ILE A 38 11.03 -21.87 17.00
C ILE A 38 9.87 -21.26 17.79
N ASP A 39 10.11 -20.96 19.07
CA ASP A 39 9.18 -20.12 19.84
C ASP A 39 9.03 -18.79 19.11
N GLY A 40 7.78 -18.44 18.81
CA GLY A 40 7.42 -17.54 17.71
C GLY A 40 8.17 -16.22 17.67
N SER A 41 8.41 -15.72 16.45
CA SER A 41 8.84 -14.33 16.23
C SER A 41 7.69 -13.39 16.57
N THR A 42 7.84 -12.59 17.63
CA THR A 42 6.97 -11.45 17.90
C THR A 42 7.31 -10.32 16.93
N ALA A 43 6.29 -9.74 16.28
CA ALA A 43 6.49 -8.53 15.51
C ALA A 43 6.79 -7.35 16.46
N PRO A 44 7.66 -6.40 16.09
CA PRO A 44 7.86 -5.18 16.87
C PRO A 44 6.57 -4.37 16.96
N GLN A 45 6.47 -3.38 17.85
CA GLN A 45 5.37 -2.41 17.76
C GLN A 45 5.60 -1.47 16.58
N ILE A 46 4.53 -0.99 15.93
CA ILE A 46 4.68 -0.18 14.71
C ILE A 46 5.42 1.13 14.99
N ASP A 47 5.20 1.74 16.15
CA ASP A 47 5.85 2.99 16.57
C ASP A 47 7.34 2.81 16.92
N GLU A 48 7.81 1.57 17.07
CA GLU A 48 9.21 1.24 17.36
C GLU A 48 10.02 0.98 16.08
N VAL A 49 9.36 0.91 14.91
CA VAL A 49 10.02 0.66 13.63
C VAL A 49 10.91 1.84 13.28
N LYS A 50 12.19 1.60 13.09
CA LYS A 50 13.15 2.64 12.72
C LYS A 50 13.02 2.93 11.23
N ILE A 51 12.64 4.16 10.89
CA ILE A 51 12.60 4.71 9.53
C ILE A 51 13.48 5.97 9.44
N PRO A 52 13.95 6.35 8.23
CA PRO A 52 14.61 7.63 8.03
C PRO A 52 13.75 8.82 8.51
N GLU A 53 14.40 9.90 8.94
CA GLU A 53 13.71 11.15 9.28
C GLU A 53 13.00 11.72 8.04
N ALA A 54 11.76 12.18 8.22
CA ALA A 54 11.01 12.82 7.13
C ALA A 54 11.64 14.17 6.79
N ARG A 55 11.86 14.41 5.50
CA ARG A 55 12.27 15.72 5.00
C ARG A 55 11.04 16.57 4.66
N PRO A 56 11.08 17.89 4.89
CA PRO A 56 9.95 18.76 4.56
C PRO A 56 9.71 18.79 3.05
N LEU A 57 8.44 18.70 2.65
CA LEU A 57 8.04 18.85 1.25
C LEU A 57 8.03 20.33 0.83
N ALA A 58 8.21 20.57 -0.47
CA ALA A 58 8.03 21.89 -1.05
C ALA A 58 6.58 22.39 -0.84
N GLU A 59 6.41 23.67 -0.51
CA GLU A 59 5.10 24.28 -0.26
C GLU A 59 4.13 24.09 -1.42
N ARG A 60 4.64 24.17 -2.66
CA ARG A 60 3.86 23.93 -3.88
C ARG A 60 3.24 22.54 -3.94
N VAL A 61 3.92 21.51 -3.43
CA VAL A 61 3.39 20.14 -3.37
C VAL A 61 2.28 20.04 -2.33
N LEU A 62 2.47 20.69 -1.17
CA LEU A 62 1.46 20.75 -0.11
C LEU A 62 0.17 21.45 -0.59
N ASP A 63 0.33 22.57 -1.30
CA ASP A 63 -0.80 23.34 -1.84
C ASP A 63 -1.50 22.60 -2.98
N ALA A 64 -0.75 21.94 -3.87
CA ALA A 64 -1.31 21.13 -4.94
C ALA A 64 -2.14 19.95 -4.40
N ALA A 65 -1.61 19.26 -3.37
CA ALA A 65 -2.27 18.13 -2.72
C ALA A 65 -3.49 18.53 -1.88
N GLY A 66 -3.49 19.74 -1.30
CA GLY A 66 -4.32 20.06 -0.14
C GLY A 66 -3.68 19.48 1.13
N LYS A 67 -3.42 20.32 2.13
CA LYS A 67 -2.64 19.94 3.32
C LYS A 67 -3.30 18.82 4.14
N GLU A 68 -4.62 18.73 4.07
CA GLU A 68 -5.44 17.68 4.66
C GLU A 68 -5.23 16.29 4.02
N ASN A 69 -4.71 16.24 2.79
CA ASN A 69 -4.44 15.01 2.05
C ASN A 69 -2.96 14.57 2.16
N VAL A 70 -2.16 15.25 3.00
CA VAL A 70 -0.73 14.96 3.18
C VAL A 70 -0.49 14.41 4.59
N PHE A 71 -0.08 13.15 4.65
CA PHE A 71 0.12 12.40 5.87
C PHE A 71 1.62 12.18 6.11
N THR A 72 2.12 12.72 7.23
CA THR A 72 3.53 12.59 7.65
C THR A 72 3.68 11.73 8.90
N GLY A 73 2.58 11.13 9.37
CA GLY A 73 2.56 10.26 10.54
C GLY A 73 3.48 9.05 10.40
N HIS A 74 4.02 8.59 11.53
CA HIS A 74 4.95 7.46 11.56
C HIS A 74 4.35 6.20 10.93
N GLU A 75 3.17 5.81 11.40
CA GLU A 75 2.44 4.64 10.88
C GLU A 75 2.14 4.75 9.37
N ASP A 76 1.72 5.94 8.90
CA ASP A 76 1.41 6.15 7.48
C ASP A 76 2.66 5.88 6.63
N ARG A 77 3.81 6.40 7.05
CA ARG A 77 5.09 6.21 6.35
C ARG A 77 5.57 4.76 6.41
N VAL A 78 5.43 4.08 7.55
CA VAL A 78 5.81 2.65 7.70
C VAL A 78 4.98 1.77 6.76
N ARG A 79 3.66 1.98 6.71
CA ARG A 79 2.75 1.18 5.87
C ARG A 79 2.94 1.36 4.36
N HIS A 80 3.60 2.45 3.96
CA HIS A 80 3.88 2.79 2.56
C HIS A 80 5.36 2.66 2.19
N ALA A 81 6.16 2.00 3.02
CA ALA A 81 7.59 1.83 2.79
C ALA A 81 7.94 0.59 1.96
N ASN A 82 7.08 -0.44 1.99
CA ASN A 82 7.40 -1.78 1.52
C ASN A 82 6.21 -2.46 0.83
N GLY A 83 6.51 -3.49 0.03
CA GLY A 83 5.55 -4.45 -0.48
C GLY A 83 5.49 -5.71 0.40
N GLN A 84 5.25 -6.85 -0.24
CA GLN A 84 5.01 -8.16 0.39
C GLN A 84 6.07 -9.21 -0.02
N ASN A 85 7.20 -8.78 -0.58
CA ASN A 85 8.30 -9.71 -0.86
C ASN A 85 8.98 -10.17 0.44
N TYR A 86 9.71 -11.27 0.39
CA TYR A 86 10.33 -11.86 1.59
C TYR A 86 11.25 -10.89 2.34
N LEU A 87 12.08 -10.11 1.64
CA LEU A 87 13.01 -9.16 2.25
C LEU A 87 12.29 -7.97 2.87
N ASP A 88 11.20 -7.52 2.24
CA ASP A 88 10.33 -6.47 2.79
C ASP A 88 9.74 -6.90 4.13
N LEU A 89 9.19 -8.12 4.18
CA LEU A 89 8.60 -8.69 5.39
C LEU A 89 9.65 -8.93 6.48
N MET A 90 10.85 -9.38 6.11
CA MET A 90 11.96 -9.50 7.06
C MET A 90 12.34 -8.14 7.66
N SER A 91 12.42 -7.09 6.84
CA SER A 91 12.81 -5.75 7.29
C SER A 91 11.77 -5.15 8.25
N LEU A 92 10.48 -5.31 7.94
CA LEU A 92 9.37 -4.92 8.81
C LEU A 92 9.45 -5.64 10.17
N ARG A 93 9.65 -6.95 10.15
CA ARG A 93 9.76 -7.76 11.38
C ARG A 93 11.05 -7.51 12.16
N ALA A 94 12.11 -7.05 11.50
CA ALA A 94 13.34 -6.61 12.16
C ALA A 94 13.20 -5.22 12.80
N GLY A 95 12.10 -4.50 12.55
CA GLY A 95 11.84 -3.18 13.11
C GLY A 95 12.78 -2.09 12.56
N ARG A 96 13.32 -2.29 11.35
CA ARG A 96 14.15 -1.29 10.67
C ARG A 96 13.90 -1.32 9.18
N LEU A 97 13.57 -0.15 8.63
CA LEU A 97 13.39 0.08 7.21
C LEU A 97 14.42 1.11 6.76
N GLU A 98 15.21 0.75 5.75
CA GLU A 98 16.24 1.65 5.20
C GLU A 98 15.64 2.74 4.31
N GLN A 99 14.40 2.54 3.84
CA GLN A 99 13.66 3.48 2.99
C GLN A 99 12.27 3.71 3.59
N ALA A 100 11.80 4.95 3.53
CA ALA A 100 10.43 5.34 3.86
C ALA A 100 10.07 6.60 3.05
N PRO A 101 8.81 6.80 2.66
CA PRO A 101 8.41 8.05 2.04
C PRO A 101 8.57 9.19 3.05
N ASP A 102 8.80 10.42 2.57
CA ASP A 102 8.77 11.62 3.42
C ASP A 102 7.33 11.97 3.81
N ALA A 103 6.38 11.72 2.92
CA ALA A 103 4.94 11.81 3.18
C ALA A 103 4.15 10.84 2.31
N VAL A 104 2.94 10.51 2.76
CA VAL A 104 1.90 9.84 1.96
C VAL A 104 0.91 10.90 1.49
N VAL A 105 0.63 10.95 0.20
CA VAL A 105 -0.32 11.89 -0.41
C VAL A 105 -1.50 11.12 -0.97
N VAL A 106 -2.72 11.49 -0.56
CA VAL A 106 -3.97 10.79 -0.92
C VAL A 106 -4.87 11.73 -1.74
N PRO A 107 -4.66 11.86 -3.07
CA PRO A 107 -5.43 12.77 -3.90
C PRO A 107 -6.88 12.29 -4.08
N GLU A 108 -7.86 13.18 -3.92
CA GLU A 108 -9.28 12.79 -3.95
C GLU A 108 -9.83 12.48 -5.36
N ASN A 109 -9.17 12.94 -6.42
CA ASN A 109 -9.60 12.76 -7.81
C ASN A 109 -8.44 12.86 -8.81
N ALA A 110 -8.72 12.61 -10.09
CA ALA A 110 -7.72 12.63 -11.15
C ALA A 110 -7.08 14.01 -11.39
N ASP A 111 -7.84 15.10 -11.23
CA ASP A 111 -7.31 16.46 -11.37
C ASP A 111 -6.29 16.76 -10.26
N ARG A 112 -6.56 16.28 -9.04
CA ARG A 112 -5.65 16.39 -7.90
C ARG A 112 -4.37 15.57 -8.11
N VAL A 113 -4.49 14.35 -8.66
CA VAL A 113 -3.31 13.55 -9.06
C VAL A 113 -2.44 14.34 -10.02
N LEU A 114 -3.03 14.91 -11.07
CA LEU A 114 -2.29 15.69 -12.06
C LEU A 114 -1.58 16.89 -11.41
N ALA A 115 -2.29 17.68 -10.60
CA ALA A 115 -1.71 18.83 -9.92
C ALA A 115 -0.53 18.45 -9.01
N VAL A 116 -0.63 17.33 -8.28
CA VAL A 116 0.46 16.83 -7.43
C VAL A 116 1.66 16.41 -8.26
N LEU A 117 1.45 15.67 -9.37
CA LEU A 117 2.53 15.24 -10.25
C LEU A 117 3.26 16.42 -10.90
N GLU A 118 2.52 17.43 -11.36
CA GLU A 118 3.10 18.67 -11.90
C GLU A 118 3.93 19.42 -10.85
N ALA A 119 3.40 19.57 -9.63
CA ALA A 119 4.11 20.22 -8.53
C ALA A 119 5.38 19.44 -8.12
N CYS A 120 5.34 18.10 -8.13
CA CYS A 120 6.49 17.26 -7.84
C CYS A 120 7.56 17.38 -8.94
N ALA A 121 7.16 17.38 -10.21
CA ALA A 121 8.07 17.58 -11.32
C ALA A 121 8.78 18.95 -11.25
N ASP A 122 8.03 20.02 -10.97
CA ASP A 122 8.58 21.38 -10.81
C ASP A 122 9.53 21.50 -9.60
N SER A 123 9.28 20.73 -8.55
CA SER A 123 10.00 20.82 -7.26
C SER A 123 11.09 19.76 -7.09
N GLY A 124 11.28 18.88 -8.08
CA GLY A 124 12.26 17.79 -8.01
C GLY A 124 11.95 16.76 -6.92
N VAL A 125 10.67 16.42 -6.70
CA VAL A 125 10.22 15.42 -5.73
C VAL A 125 9.96 14.09 -6.44
N ALA A 126 10.54 13.00 -5.92
CA ALA A 126 10.26 11.66 -6.43
C ALA A 126 8.85 11.21 -6.02
N VAL A 127 8.19 10.44 -6.88
CA VAL A 127 6.83 9.93 -6.64
C VAL A 127 6.81 8.42 -6.84
N VAL A 128 6.31 7.70 -5.85
CA VAL A 128 6.04 6.27 -5.93
C VAL A 128 4.53 6.03 -5.81
N PRO A 129 3.84 5.61 -6.88
CA PRO A 129 2.43 5.27 -6.81
C PRO A 129 2.18 4.08 -5.89
N PHE A 130 1.11 4.16 -5.10
CA PHE A 130 0.74 3.13 -4.14
C PHE A 130 -0.74 2.80 -4.29
N GLY A 131 -1.05 1.50 -4.38
CA GLY A 131 -2.43 1.00 -4.41
C GLY A 131 -2.64 0.04 -3.24
N GLY A 132 -2.67 -1.26 -3.56
CA GLY A 132 -2.83 -2.32 -2.56
C GLY A 132 -1.64 -2.61 -1.65
N GLY A 133 -0.44 -2.16 -2.02
CA GLY A 133 0.80 -2.51 -1.33
C GLY A 133 1.22 -3.98 -1.48
N SER A 134 0.62 -4.74 -2.40
CA SER A 134 0.83 -6.19 -2.58
C SER A 134 2.05 -6.56 -3.44
N SER A 135 2.91 -5.60 -3.82
CA SER A 135 4.05 -5.84 -4.70
C SER A 135 5.03 -6.85 -4.10
N VAL A 136 5.44 -7.86 -4.89
CA VAL A 136 6.45 -8.85 -4.48
C VAL A 136 7.82 -8.62 -5.15
N VAL A 137 8.00 -7.46 -5.79
CA VAL A 137 9.21 -7.12 -6.56
C VAL A 137 9.86 -5.81 -6.11
N GLY A 138 9.42 -5.23 -4.99
CA GLY A 138 9.88 -3.92 -4.51
C GLY A 138 9.33 -2.73 -5.29
N GLY A 139 8.25 -2.94 -6.07
CA GLY A 139 7.69 -1.90 -6.94
C GLY A 139 7.02 -0.73 -6.22
N VAL A 140 6.85 -0.83 -4.91
CA VAL A 140 6.30 0.24 -4.04
C VAL A 140 7.34 0.77 -3.05
N THR A 141 8.60 0.35 -3.15
CA THR A 141 9.67 0.89 -2.31
C THR A 141 9.88 2.37 -2.63
N PRO A 142 9.92 3.28 -1.64
CA PRO A 142 10.01 4.74 -1.84
C PRO A 142 11.43 5.15 -2.23
N LEU A 143 11.87 4.75 -3.42
CA LEU A 143 13.18 5.08 -3.95
C LEU A 143 13.23 6.53 -4.41
N ARG A 144 13.95 7.37 -3.65
CA ARG A 144 14.13 8.80 -3.99
C ARG A 144 15.05 9.05 -5.18
N GLY A 145 15.95 8.12 -5.53
CA GLY A 145 16.95 8.34 -6.58
C GLY A 145 17.80 9.57 -6.30
N GLU A 146 17.91 10.49 -7.27
CA GLU A 146 18.65 11.75 -7.15
C GLU A 146 17.83 12.88 -6.47
N HIS A 147 16.57 12.60 -6.10
CA HIS A 147 15.67 13.61 -5.54
C HIS A 147 15.87 13.81 -4.03
N GLU A 148 15.70 15.06 -3.59
CA GLU A 148 15.83 15.44 -2.19
C GLU A 148 14.66 14.97 -1.31
N THR A 149 13.50 14.68 -1.89
CA THR A 149 12.34 14.11 -1.19
C THR A 149 11.62 13.09 -2.07
N VAL A 150 10.87 12.19 -1.43
CA VAL A 150 10.02 11.18 -2.09
C VAL A 150 8.68 11.09 -1.40
N ILE A 151 7.60 11.08 -2.17
CA ILE A 151 6.25 10.81 -1.67
C ILE A 151 5.76 9.43 -2.11
N SER A 152 4.93 8.82 -1.27
CA SER A 152 4.03 7.74 -1.70
C SER A 152 2.71 8.35 -2.13
N LEU A 153 2.31 8.15 -3.38
CA LEU A 153 1.05 8.64 -3.92
C LEU A 153 -0.01 7.54 -3.81
N ASP A 154 -0.76 7.54 -2.71
CA ASP A 154 -1.78 6.53 -2.43
C ASP A 154 -3.08 6.83 -3.18
N LEU A 155 -3.42 5.94 -4.12
CA LEU A 155 -4.57 6.10 -5.01
C LEU A 155 -5.88 5.63 -4.37
N ALA A 156 -5.90 5.23 -3.10
CA ALA A 156 -7.04 4.63 -2.41
C ALA A 156 -8.33 5.49 -2.42
N ALA A 157 -8.22 6.81 -2.59
CA ALA A 157 -9.36 7.71 -2.69
C ALA A 157 -10.04 7.70 -4.08
N LEU A 158 -9.34 7.26 -5.14
CA LEU A 158 -9.88 7.18 -6.50
C LEU A 158 -10.81 5.98 -6.66
N ARG A 159 -12.11 6.20 -6.41
CA ARG A 159 -13.11 5.11 -6.25
C ARG A 159 -14.30 5.21 -7.20
N GLU A 160 -14.25 6.12 -8.17
CA GLU A 160 -15.31 6.30 -9.15
C GLU A 160 -15.53 5.03 -9.99
N ILE A 161 -16.77 4.79 -10.39
CA ILE A 161 -17.14 3.71 -11.31
C ILE A 161 -18.16 4.21 -12.32
N SER A 162 -17.97 3.85 -13.59
CA SER A 162 -18.98 3.97 -14.64
C SER A 162 -18.96 2.75 -15.55
N VAL A 163 -20.13 2.25 -15.91
CA VAL A 163 -20.28 1.07 -16.78
C VAL A 163 -21.01 1.50 -18.05
N ASP A 164 -20.47 1.13 -19.20
CA ASP A 164 -21.16 1.16 -20.48
C ASP A 164 -21.67 -0.25 -20.79
N GLU A 165 -22.96 -0.44 -20.59
CA GLU A 165 -23.64 -1.73 -20.76
C GLU A 165 -23.81 -2.12 -22.24
N THR A 166 -23.68 -1.16 -23.17
CA THR A 166 -23.74 -1.46 -24.60
C THR A 166 -22.42 -2.03 -25.10
N SER A 167 -21.29 -1.45 -24.65
CA SER A 167 -19.95 -1.91 -25.04
C SER A 167 -19.35 -2.97 -24.09
N LEU A 168 -20.01 -3.22 -22.95
CA LEU A 168 -19.51 -4.08 -21.87
C LEU A 168 -18.14 -3.63 -21.35
N THR A 169 -17.98 -2.32 -21.16
CA THR A 169 -16.77 -1.72 -20.59
C THR A 169 -17.07 -1.02 -19.27
N ALA A 170 -16.08 -0.98 -18.38
CA ALA A 170 -16.17 -0.27 -17.12
C ALA A 170 -14.93 0.61 -16.91
N ARG A 171 -15.15 1.86 -16.49
CA ARG A 171 -14.12 2.73 -15.94
C ARG A 171 -14.14 2.55 -14.43
N LEU A 172 -13.02 2.12 -13.87
CA LEU A 172 -12.83 1.88 -12.44
C LEU A 172 -11.75 2.84 -11.94
N GLY A 173 -11.98 3.46 -10.79
CA GLY A 173 -10.96 4.23 -10.10
C GLY A 173 -9.79 3.35 -9.67
N ALA A 174 -8.56 3.84 -9.83
CA ALA A 174 -7.33 3.09 -9.55
C ALA A 174 -7.16 2.69 -8.07
N GLY A 175 -7.97 3.24 -7.18
CA GLY A 175 -8.03 2.86 -5.77
C GLY A 175 -9.04 1.76 -5.47
N LEU A 176 -9.82 1.24 -6.42
CA LEU A 176 -10.71 0.12 -6.16
C LEU A 176 -9.90 -1.18 -6.05
N ARG A 177 -10.04 -1.89 -4.93
CA ARG A 177 -9.52 -3.26 -4.81
C ARG A 177 -10.46 -4.25 -5.48
N GLY A 178 -9.94 -5.43 -5.82
CA GLY A 178 -10.68 -6.53 -6.44
C GLY A 178 -12.09 -6.77 -5.89
N PRO A 179 -12.27 -7.08 -4.57
CA PRO A 179 -13.58 -7.37 -4.00
C PRO A 179 -14.58 -6.22 -4.15
N GLU A 180 -14.10 -4.99 -4.04
CA GLU A 180 -14.96 -3.83 -4.15
C GLU A 180 -15.38 -3.58 -5.60
N ALA A 181 -14.44 -3.68 -6.55
CA ALA A 181 -14.74 -3.59 -7.97
C ALA A 181 -15.76 -4.67 -8.40
N GLU A 182 -15.57 -5.93 -7.99
CA GLU A 182 -16.51 -7.02 -8.28
C GLU A 182 -17.88 -6.78 -7.63
N ARG A 183 -17.94 -6.33 -6.37
CA ARG A 183 -19.21 -5.99 -5.71
C ARG A 183 -19.96 -4.89 -6.46
N LEU A 184 -19.29 -3.80 -6.81
CA LEU A 184 -19.89 -2.65 -7.49
C LEU A 184 -20.37 -2.98 -8.92
N LEU A 185 -19.66 -3.88 -9.62
CA LEU A 185 -20.10 -4.40 -10.92
C LEU A 185 -21.25 -5.41 -10.76
N GLY A 186 -21.19 -6.26 -9.74
CA GLY A 186 -22.19 -7.28 -9.43
C GLY A 186 -23.56 -6.69 -9.09
N GLU A 187 -23.59 -5.52 -8.43
CA GLU A 187 -24.82 -4.73 -8.19
C GLU A 187 -25.54 -4.34 -9.50
N ARG A 188 -24.83 -4.36 -10.64
CA ARG A 188 -25.35 -4.08 -11.99
C ARG A 188 -25.48 -5.35 -12.85
N GLY A 189 -25.24 -6.53 -12.28
CA GLY A 189 -25.31 -7.81 -12.99
C GLY A 189 -24.07 -8.19 -13.80
N TYR A 190 -22.93 -7.52 -13.56
CA TYR A 190 -21.67 -7.76 -14.26
C TYR A 190 -20.58 -8.32 -13.34
N THR A 191 -19.53 -8.88 -13.93
CA THR A 191 -18.29 -9.28 -13.24
C THR A 191 -17.10 -8.85 -14.10
N LEU A 192 -15.98 -8.48 -13.46
CA LEU A 192 -14.73 -8.21 -14.17
C LEU A 192 -14.04 -9.52 -14.55
N GLY A 193 -14.14 -10.54 -13.69
CA GLY A 193 -13.54 -11.85 -13.90
C GLY A 193 -12.03 -11.90 -13.62
N HIS A 194 -11.46 -10.87 -13.00
CA HIS A 194 -10.04 -10.76 -12.71
C HIS A 194 -9.74 -11.06 -11.24
N PHE A 195 -9.34 -12.31 -10.95
CA PHE A 195 -9.12 -12.82 -9.60
C PHE A 195 -7.65 -13.23 -9.39
N PRO A 196 -6.70 -12.28 -9.25
CA PRO A 196 -5.34 -12.62 -8.88
C PRO A 196 -5.27 -13.19 -7.46
N GLN A 197 -4.17 -13.86 -7.09
CA GLN A 197 -4.01 -14.39 -5.73
C GLN A 197 -4.04 -13.29 -4.65
N SER A 198 -3.66 -12.06 -5.02
CA SER A 198 -3.70 -10.88 -4.17
C SER A 198 -5.03 -10.11 -4.23
N PHE A 199 -6.09 -10.67 -4.84
CA PHE A 199 -7.35 -10.00 -5.16
C PHE A 199 -7.90 -9.14 -4.03
N GLU A 200 -7.89 -9.64 -2.79
CA GLU A 200 -8.41 -8.93 -1.62
C GLU A 200 -7.73 -7.61 -1.31
N TYR A 201 -6.46 -7.45 -1.74
CA TYR A 201 -5.63 -6.31 -1.43
C TYR A 201 -5.19 -5.52 -2.66
N ALA A 202 -5.17 -6.12 -3.85
CA ALA A 202 -4.75 -5.52 -5.11
C ALA A 202 -5.88 -4.71 -5.79
#